data_AF-A0A6L3X8J7-F1
#
_entry.id   AF-A0A6L3X8J7-F1
#
_cell.length_a   1.000
_cell.length_b   1.000
_cell.length_c   1.000
_cell.angle_alpha   90.00
_cell.angle_beta   90.00
_cell.angle_gamma   90.00
#
_symmetry.space_group_name_H-M   'P 1'
#
loop_
_entity.id
_entity.type
_entity.pdbx_description
1 polymer ?
#
loop_
_entity_poly.entity_id
_entity_poly.type
_entity_poly.pdbx_seq_one_letter_code
_entity_poly.pdbx_strand_id
1 'polypeptide(L)' 'VVNQAQGISVKVGSGETIAGWRLENGASVWQWISDVANQQQQQIAQNNGRNHYGSLSRRL' A
#
# COMPACT_ATOMS: atom_id res chain seq x y z
N VAL A 1 -15.29 -4.21 -18.83
CA VAL A 1 -14.54 -2.97 -18.58
C VAL A 1 -13.07 -3.29 -18.79
N VAL A 2 -12.42 -2.70 -19.80
CA VAL A 2 -10.97 -2.88 -20.06
C VAL A 2 -10.25 -1.72 -19.40
N ASN A 3 -9.22 -2.02 -18.62
CA ASN A 3 -8.33 -1.04 -18.02
C ASN A 3 -7.38 -0.48 -19.09
N GLN A 4 -7.90 0.46 -19.89
CA GLN A 4 -7.20 1.04 -21.04
C GLN A 4 -6.04 1.95 -20.63
N ALA A 5 -5.99 2.38 -19.37
CA ALA A 5 -4.91 3.21 -18.84
C ALA A 5 -3.70 2.40 -18.30
N GLN A 6 -3.71 1.07 -18.46
CA GLN A 6 -2.71 0.15 -17.90
C GLN A 6 -2.47 0.31 -16.38
N GLY A 7 -3.45 0.82 -15.64
CA GLY A 7 -3.37 0.99 -14.19
C GLY A 7 -3.54 -0.33 -13.43
N ILE A 8 -3.84 -0.27 -12.14
CA ILE A 8 -4.24 -1.46 -11.38
C ILE A 8 -5.74 -1.71 -11.59
N SER A 9 -6.13 -2.95 -11.85
CA SER A 9 -7.54 -3.38 -11.95
C SER A 9 -7.83 -4.48 -10.94
N VAL A 10 -8.89 -4.31 -10.15
CA VAL A 10 -9.28 -5.24 -9.08
C VAL A 10 -10.75 -5.61 -9.22
N LYS A 11 -11.07 -6.90 -9.27
CA LYS A 11 -12.44 -7.42 -9.24
C LYS A 11 -12.85 -7.74 -7.82
N VAL A 12 -14.06 -7.36 -7.43
CA VAL A 12 -14.68 -7.78 -6.16
C VAL A 12 -15.79 -8.79 -6.43
N GLY A 13 -15.78 -9.92 -5.70
CA GLY A 13 -16.84 -10.92 -5.74
C GLY A 13 -16.76 -11.93 -6.89
N SER A 14 -17.88 -12.63 -7.11
CA SER A 14 -18.02 -13.65 -8.15
C SER A 14 -18.20 -13.05 -9.55
N GLY A 15 -18.05 -13.90 -10.57
CA GLY A 15 -18.22 -13.56 -11.97
C GLY A 15 -16.91 -13.42 -12.75
N GLU A 16 -17.01 -13.64 -14.05
CA GLU A 16 -15.89 -13.52 -14.98
C GLU A 16 -15.29 -12.12 -14.93
N THR A 17 -13.97 -12.05 -15.03
CA THR A 17 -13.24 -10.80 -15.01
C THR A 17 -11.94 -10.92 -15.79
N ILE A 18 -11.53 -9.81 -16.37
CA ILE A 18 -10.21 -9.61 -16.97
C ILE A 18 -9.28 -8.79 -16.04
N ALA A 19 -9.72 -8.54 -14.80
CA ALA A 19 -8.90 -7.83 -13.82
C ALA A 19 -7.72 -8.70 -13.38
N GLY A 20 -6.54 -8.09 -13.27
CA GLY A 20 -5.33 -8.79 -12.82
C GLY A 20 -5.32 -9.17 -11.34
N TRP A 21 -6.21 -8.56 -10.55
CA TRP A 21 -6.33 -8.80 -9.12
C TRP A 21 -7.78 -9.06 -8.74
N ARG A 22 -7.99 -9.87 -7.69
CA ARG A 22 -9.31 -10.22 -7.21
C ARG A 22 -9.40 -10.18 -5.70
N LEU A 23 -10.48 -9.61 -5.20
CA LEU A 23 -10.88 -9.59 -3.81
C LEU A 23 -12.22 -10.30 -3.66
N GLU A 24 -12.38 -11.05 -2.58
CA GLU A 24 -13.55 -11.90 -2.37
C GLU A 24 -14.82 -11.10 -2.07
N ASN A 25 -14.71 -10.05 -1.25
CA ASN A 25 -15.84 -9.29 -0.78
C ASN A 25 -15.44 -7.86 -0.39
N GLY A 26 -16.43 -7.05 0.00
CA GLY A 26 -16.21 -5.66 0.41
C GLY A 26 -15.31 -5.51 1.65
N ALA A 27 -15.30 -6.47 2.57
CA ALA A 27 -14.41 -6.41 3.74
C ALA A 27 -12.94 -6.58 3.32
N SER A 28 -12.65 -7.45 2.36
CA SER A 28 -11.32 -7.59 1.77
C SER A 28 -10.83 -6.30 1.10
N VAL A 29 -11.74 -5.50 0.53
CA VAL A 29 -11.41 -4.18 -0.03
C VAL A 29 -10.99 -3.22 1.08
N TRP A 30 -11.76 -3.16 2.17
CA TRP A 30 -11.43 -2.30 3.30
C TRP A 30 -10.09 -2.67 3.93
N GLN A 31 -9.83 -3.97 4.14
CA GLN A 31 -8.54 -4.43 4.66
C GLN A 31 -7.39 -4.04 3.74
N TRP A 32 -7.53 -4.23 2.43
CA TRP A 32 -6.49 -3.85 1.47
C TRP A 32 -6.19 -2.35 1.49
N ILE A 33 -7.23 -1.50 1.55
CA ILE A 33 -7.06 -0.04 1.67
C ILE A 33 -6.30 0.30 2.96
N SER A 34 -6.67 -0.31 4.07
CA SER A 34 -5.99 -0.12 5.36
C SER A 34 -4.52 -0.55 5.30
N ASP A 35 -4.22 -1.70 4.70
CA ASP A 35 -2.85 -2.20 4.58
C ASP A 35 -1.98 -1.28 3.72
N VAL A 36 -2.51 -0.79 2.60
CA VAL A 36 -1.79 0.17 1.72
C VAL A 36 -1.53 1.48 2.45
N ALA A 37 -2.52 2.01 3.18
CA ALA A 37 -2.36 3.23 3.96
C ALA A 37 -1.30 3.05 5.07
N ASN A 38 -1.32 1.92 5.77
CA ASN A 38 -0.34 1.60 6.81
C ASN A 38 1.07 1.42 6.23
N GLN A 39 1.21 0.76 5.09
CA GLN A 39 2.50 0.62 4.39
C GLN A 39 3.06 1.99 3.98
N GLN A 40 2.21 2.88 3.45
CA GLN A 40 2.64 4.22 3.08
C GLN A 40 3.10 5.02 4.30
N GLN A 41 2.38 4.95 5.42
CA GLN A 41 2.77 5.61 6.67
C GLN A 41 4.10 5.07 7.22
N GLN A 42 4.30 3.75 7.19
CA GLN A 42 5.56 3.14 7.62
C GLN A 42 6.75 3.57 6.73
N GLN A 43 6.55 3.66 5.41
CA GLN A 43 7.58 4.15 4.49
C GLN A 43 7.94 5.62 4.75
N ILE A 44 6.94 6.46 5.05
CA ILE A 44 7.16 7.86 5.44
C ILE A 44 7.91 7.93 6.78
N ALA A 45 7.51 7.15 7.78
CA ALA A 45 8.16 7.09 9.08
C ALA A 45 9.62 6.59 8.97
N GLN A 46 9.88 5.60 8.13
CA GLN A 46 11.23 5.08 7.87
C GLN A 46 12.09 6.09 7.10
N ASN A 47 11.54 6.82 6.13
CA ASN A 47 12.28 7.88 5.42
C ASN A 47 12.59 9.07 6.32
N ASN A 48 11.65 9.49 7.18
CA ASN A 48 11.84 10.62 8.09
C ASN A 48 12.71 10.26 9.31
N GLY A 49 12.63 9.03 9.81
CA GLY A 49 13.46 8.53 10.92
C GLY A 49 14.92 8.27 10.55
N ARG A 50 15.25 8.24 9.25
CA ARG A 50 16.63 8.11 8.75
C ARG A 50 17.32 9.45 8.49
N ASN A 51 16.63 10.58 8.67
CA ASN A 51 17.29 11.88 8.67
C ASN A 51 18.12 12.02 9.94
N HIS A 52 19.38 11.63 9.80
CA HIS A 52 20.51 11.81 10.70
C HIS A 52 20.41 13.12 11.50
N TYR A 53 19.81 13.07 12.69
CA TYR A 53 20.31 13.89 13.78
C TYR A 53 21.70 13.36 14.07
N GLY A 54 22.72 14.09 13.61
CA GLY A 54 24.12 13.72 13.69
C GLY A 54 24.44 13.08 15.03
N SER A 55 25.08 11.90 14.96
CA SER A 55 25.68 11.23 16.11
C SER A 55 26.70 12.15 16.75
N LEU A 56 26.25 12.98 17.69
CA LEU A 56 27.13 13.68 18.61
C LEU A 56 27.69 12.62 19.56
N SER A 57 28.85 12.08 19.17
CA SER A 57 29.73 11.34 20.07
C SER A 57 30.07 12.22 21.26
N ARG A 58 29.30 12.12 22.35
CA ARG A 58 29.75 12.59 23.65
C ARG A 58 30.76 11.59 24.18
N ARG A 59 32.02 11.75 23.76
CA ARG A 59 33.16 11.31 24.56
C ARG A 59 33.35 12.38 25.64
N LEU A 60 33.01 12.02 26.88
CA LEU A 60 33.50 12.67 28.08
C LEU A 60 34.81 12.00 28.50
#